data_AF-A0A183DKX4-F1
#
_entry.id   AF-A0A183DKX4-F1
#
_cell.length_a   1.000
_cell.length_b   1.000
_cell.length_c   1.000
_cell.angle_alpha   90.00
_cell.angle_beta   90.00
_cell.angle_gamma   90.00
#
_symmetry.space_group_name_H-M   'P 1'
#
loop_
_entity.id
_entity.type
_entity.pdbx_description
1 polymer ?
#
loop_
_entity_poly.entity_id
_entity_poly.type
_entity_poly.pdbx_seq_one_letter_code
_entity_poly.pdbx_strand_id
1 'polypeptide(L)'
;MPYTAFFYMLLGGREPWTFRNTVDDWLQTDSAWRSEPIEYPKSDGKVTFDILSSVALTGTNHEEDQPSHLLLRNDADAEQTSWRRFAGITERYCPAGGEFF
;
A
#
# COMPACT_ATOMS: atom_id res chain seq x y z
N MET A 1 -3.93 17.57 -15.39
CA MET A 1 -2.45 17.70 -15.45
C MET A 1 -1.98 19.07 -15.99
N PRO A 2 -2.48 20.22 -15.50
CA PRO A 2 -2.09 21.52 -16.05
C PRO A 2 -0.63 21.91 -15.75
N TYR A 3 -0.12 21.56 -14.56
CA TYR A 3 1.24 21.89 -14.13
C TYR A 3 2.30 21.28 -15.06
N THR A 4 2.19 19.97 -15.31
CA THR A 4 3.11 19.22 -16.18
C THR A 4 3.11 19.77 -17.60
N ALA A 5 1.94 20.10 -18.16
CA ALA A 5 1.84 20.65 -19.50
C ALA A 5 2.58 21.99 -19.63
N PHE A 6 2.45 22.86 -18.63
CA PHE A 6 3.10 24.16 -18.68
C PHE A 6 4.59 24.07 -18.37
N PHE A 7 4.96 23.61 -17.18
CA PHE A 7 6.34 23.72 -16.75
C PHE A 7 7.26 22.64 -17.33
N TYR A 8 6.76 21.43 -17.53
CA TYR A 8 7.58 20.36 -18.07
C TYR A 8 7.57 20.35 -19.61
N MET A 9 6.39 20.38 -20.24
CA MET A 9 6.31 20.26 -21.70
C MET A 9 6.66 21.55 -22.44
N LEU A 10 6.26 22.74 -21.94
CA LEU A 10 6.61 24.02 -22.61
C LEU A 10 7.95 24.58 -22.11
N LEU A 11 8.18 24.56 -20.80
CA LEU A 11 9.38 25.17 -20.20
C LEU A 11 10.53 24.16 -19.99
N GLY A 12 10.34 22.89 -20.35
CA GLY A 12 11.38 21.86 -20.29
C GLY A 12 11.84 21.52 -18.86
N GLY A 13 10.99 21.75 -17.86
CA GLY A 13 11.32 21.53 -16.44
C GLY A 13 12.30 22.56 -15.86
N ARG A 14 12.46 23.72 -16.51
CA ARG A 14 13.38 24.79 -16.08
C ARG A 14 12.75 25.72 -15.04
N GLU A 15 12.26 25.13 -13.96
CA GLU A 15 11.67 25.87 -12.84
C GLU A 15 12.77 26.32 -11.86
N PRO A 16 12.78 27.57 -11.38
CA PRO A 16 13.75 28.04 -10.39
C PRO A 16 13.39 27.64 -8.95
N TRP A 17 12.58 26.58 -8.77
CA TRP A 17 12.20 26.03 -7.48
C TRP A 17 12.11 24.50 -7.54
N THR A 18 12.03 23.88 -6.37
CA THR A 18 11.85 22.43 -6.24
C THR A 18 10.80 22.18 -5.17
N PHE A 19 9.74 21.44 -5.52
CA PHE A 19 8.75 21.03 -4.53
C PHE A 19 9.36 20.05 -3.53
N ARG A 20 8.85 20.12 -2.30
CA ARG A 20 9.26 19.24 -1.21
C ARG A 20 8.02 18.62 -0.62
N ASN A 21 8.08 17.31 -0.36
CA ASN A 21 7.13 16.65 0.51
C ASN A 21 7.59 16.90 1.95
N THR A 22 6.68 17.42 2.78
CA THR A 22 6.99 17.79 4.17
C THR A 22 6.42 16.81 5.19
N VAL A 23 5.64 15.83 4.73
CA VAL A 23 4.91 14.87 5.56
C VAL A 23 5.23 13.46 5.06
N ASP A 24 5.56 12.58 5.99
CA ASP A 24 5.82 11.17 5.69
C ASP A 24 4.55 10.46 5.21
N ASP A 25 4.68 9.48 4.32
CA ASP A 25 3.54 8.78 3.72
C ASP A 25 2.63 8.10 4.75
N TRP A 26 3.20 7.52 5.81
CA TRP A 26 2.42 6.85 6.87
C TRP A 26 1.55 7.82 7.68
N LEU A 27 1.92 9.11 7.75
CA LEU A 27 1.15 10.16 8.42
C LEU A 27 -0.02 10.67 7.56
N GLN A 28 -0.02 10.38 6.27
CA GLN A 28 -1.08 10.82 5.34
C GLN A 28 -2.30 9.88 5.35
N THR A 29 -2.20 8.73 6.03
CA THR A 29 -3.29 7.77 6.15
C THR A 29 -4.31 8.24 7.19
N ASP A 30 -5.55 8.46 6.74
CA ASP A 30 -6.67 8.72 7.64
C ASP A 30 -7.19 7.45 8.34
N SER A 31 -7.69 7.63 9.56
CA SER A 31 -8.35 6.57 10.32
C SER A 31 -9.57 6.01 9.58
N ALA A 32 -9.85 4.72 9.73
CA ALA A 32 -10.92 4.04 9.01
C ALA A 32 -12.30 4.70 9.16
N TRP A 33 -12.62 5.27 10.34
CA TRP A 33 -13.91 5.95 10.57
C TRP A 33 -14.07 7.31 9.86
N ARG A 34 -13.00 7.86 9.28
CA ARG A 34 -13.04 9.09 8.47
C ARG A 34 -13.11 8.80 6.97
N SER A 35 -13.02 7.54 6.59
CA SER A 35 -12.91 7.10 5.20
C SER A 35 -14.12 6.23 4.83
N GLU A 36 -14.58 6.33 3.60
CA GLU A 36 -15.62 5.46 3.08
C GLU A 36 -15.01 4.13 2.59
N PRO A 37 -15.61 2.98 2.92
CA PRO A 37 -15.17 1.70 2.36
C PRO A 37 -15.30 1.68 0.84
N ILE A 38 -14.26 1.19 0.16
CA ILE A 38 -14.28 0.98 -1.29
C ILE A 38 -14.71 -0.45 -1.58
N GLU A 39 -15.77 -0.62 -2.36
CA GLU A 39 -16.21 -1.92 -2.87
C GLU A 39 -15.48 -2.27 -4.16
N TYR A 40 -14.52 -3.18 -4.06
CA TYR A 40 -13.83 -3.71 -5.24
C TYR A 40 -14.64 -4.86 -5.87
N PRO A 41 -14.79 -4.88 -7.21
CA PRO A 41 -15.44 -6.00 -7.88
C PRO A 41 -14.61 -7.27 -7.69
N LYS A 42 -15.30 -8.42 -7.62
CA LYS A 42 -14.64 -9.73 -7.59
C LYS A 42 -13.86 -9.95 -8.89
N SER A 43 -12.71 -10.62 -8.78
CA SER A 43 -11.90 -11.02 -9.93
C SER A 43 -12.68 -11.92 -10.91
N ASP A 44 -12.41 -11.73 -12.21
CA ASP A 44 -13.07 -12.44 -13.31
C ASP A 44 -12.27 -13.64 -13.87
N GLY A 45 -11.03 -13.81 -13.41
CA GLY A 45 -10.12 -14.89 -13.82
C GLY A 45 -9.61 -14.76 -15.26
N LYS A 46 -9.80 -13.61 -15.92
CA LYS A 46 -9.37 -13.38 -17.32
C LYS A 46 -8.55 -12.11 -17.45
N VAL A 47 -9.07 -11.00 -16.93
CA VAL A 47 -8.40 -9.69 -16.91
C VAL A 47 -7.96 -9.35 -15.49
N THR A 48 -8.75 -9.77 -14.50
CA THR A 48 -8.53 -9.56 -13.07
C THR A 48 -8.45 -10.89 -12.36
N PHE A 49 -7.50 -11.01 -11.43
CA PHE A 49 -7.19 -12.25 -10.74
C PHE A 49 -7.20 -12.02 -9.24
N ASP A 50 -7.40 -13.08 -8.46
CA ASP A 50 -7.18 -13.00 -7.02
C ASP A 50 -5.68 -12.90 -6.69
N ILE A 51 -5.37 -12.49 -5.46
CA ILE A 51 -4.00 -12.26 -5.00
C ILE A 51 -3.20 -13.57 -4.99
N LEU A 52 -3.78 -14.71 -4.59
CA LEU A 52 -3.05 -15.98 -4.49
C LEU A 52 -2.61 -16.49 -5.87
N SER A 53 -3.51 -16.39 -6.86
CA SER A 53 -3.18 -16.67 -8.26
C SER A 53 -2.05 -15.77 -8.76
N SER A 54 -2.02 -14.51 -8.35
CA SER A 54 -0.97 -13.55 -8.72
C SER A 54 0.36 -13.88 -8.06
N VAL A 55 0.36 -14.21 -6.76
CA VAL A 55 1.56 -14.60 -5.99
C VAL A 55 2.14 -15.91 -6.50
N ALA A 56 1.31 -16.89 -6.86
CA ALA A 56 1.78 -18.15 -7.42
C ALA A 56 2.63 -17.94 -8.70
N LEU A 57 2.31 -16.91 -9.49
CA LEU A 57 3.03 -16.58 -10.72
C LEU A 57 4.33 -15.81 -10.49
N THR A 58 4.58 -15.27 -9.30
CA THR A 58 5.87 -14.62 -9.00
C THR A 58 6.99 -15.63 -8.75
N GLY A 59 6.63 -16.90 -8.48
CA GLY A 59 7.59 -17.93 -8.07
C GLY A 59 8.27 -17.63 -6.74
N THR A 60 7.71 -16.72 -5.93
CA THR A 60 8.26 -16.36 -4.62
C THR A 60 8.02 -17.50 -3.63
N ASN A 61 9.08 -17.95 -2.97
CA ASN A 61 9.01 -18.96 -1.93
C ASN A 61 10.06 -18.69 -0.85
N HIS A 62 9.78 -19.14 0.38
CA HIS A 62 10.67 -19.09 1.54
C HIS A 62 10.70 -20.49 2.19
N GLU A 63 11.79 -20.85 2.84
CA GLU A 63 11.81 -22.05 3.70
C GLU A 63 10.86 -21.84 4.88
N GLU A 64 10.01 -22.82 5.17
CA GLU A 64 8.93 -22.70 6.17
C GLU A 64 9.45 -22.67 7.62
N ASP A 65 10.61 -23.27 7.89
CA ASP A 65 11.22 -23.37 9.23
C ASP A 65 12.21 -22.22 9.54
N GLN A 66 11.97 -21.05 8.95
CA GLN A 66 12.74 -19.84 9.24
C GLN A 66 11.89 -18.83 10.03
N PRO A 67 12.49 -18.02 10.92
CA PRO A 67 11.75 -16.97 11.60
C PRO A 67 11.20 -15.96 10.58
N SER A 68 10.00 -15.43 10.85
CA SER A 68 9.41 -14.37 10.02
C SER A 68 10.38 -13.18 9.92
N HIS A 69 10.67 -12.77 8.69
CA HIS A 69 11.51 -11.60 8.42
C HIS A 69 10.74 -10.28 8.54
N LEU A 70 9.40 -10.35 8.65
CA LEU A 70 8.55 -9.22 8.91
C LEU A 70 8.35 -9.10 10.42
N LEU A 71 9.23 -8.35 11.06
CA LEU A 71 9.28 -8.23 12.51
C LEU A 71 8.39 -7.08 12.99
N LEU A 72 7.54 -7.36 13.96
CA LEU A 72 6.81 -6.34 14.70
C LEU A 72 7.68 -5.85 15.86
N ARG A 73 7.72 -4.54 16.06
CA ARG A 73 8.38 -3.96 17.25
C ARG A 73 7.60 -4.28 18.53
N ASN A 74 6.27 -4.33 18.43
CA ASN A 74 5.35 -4.62 19.52
C ASN A 74 4.03 -5.15 18.94
N ASP A 75 3.71 -6.41 19.22
CA ASP A 75 2.53 -7.09 18.68
C ASP A 75 1.22 -6.43 19.13
N ALA A 76 1.15 -6.02 20.39
CA ALA A 76 -0.04 -5.37 20.94
C ALA A 76 -0.30 -3.97 20.36
N ASP A 77 0.76 -3.27 19.94
CA ASP A 77 0.65 -1.98 19.24
C ASP A 77 0.18 -2.20 17.80
N ALA A 78 0.69 -3.24 17.12
CA ALA A 78 0.29 -3.59 15.76
C ALA A 78 -1.20 -3.93 15.66
N GLU A 79 -1.73 -4.71 16.60
CA GLU A 79 -3.16 -5.03 16.65
C GLU A 79 -4.01 -3.76 16.88
N GLN A 80 -3.63 -2.92 17.84
CA GLN A 80 -4.39 -1.70 18.16
C GLN A 80 -4.36 -0.68 17.02
N THR A 81 -3.21 -0.52 16.37
CA THR A 81 -3.05 0.48 15.30
C THR A 81 -3.61 -0.03 13.98
N SER A 82 -3.18 -1.20 13.50
CA SER A 82 -3.62 -1.73 12.20
C SER A 82 -5.12 -1.99 12.19
N TRP A 83 -5.65 -2.72 13.17
CA TRP A 83 -7.05 -3.13 13.17
C TRP A 83 -7.98 -2.07 13.75
N ARG A 84 -7.75 -1.60 14.98
CA ARG A 84 -8.76 -0.72 15.62
C ARG A 84 -8.79 0.68 15.03
N ARG A 85 -7.65 1.21 14.58
CA ARG A 85 -7.57 2.56 14.00
C ARG A 85 -7.70 2.57 12.47
N PHE A 86 -7.10 1.59 11.79
CA PHE A 86 -7.00 1.58 10.33
C PHE A 86 -7.70 0.38 9.65
N ALA A 87 -8.49 -0.40 10.39
CA ALA A 87 -9.31 -1.50 9.86
C ALA A 87 -8.51 -2.52 9.02
N GLY A 88 -7.34 -2.93 9.51
CA GLY A 88 -6.52 -3.97 8.90
C GLY A 88 -5.86 -3.51 7.59
N ILE A 89 -5.46 -2.23 7.51
CA ILE A 89 -4.94 -1.63 6.27
C ILE A 89 -3.76 -2.41 5.65
N THR A 90 -3.00 -3.14 6.48
CA THR A 90 -1.91 -4.04 6.07
C THR A 90 -2.34 -5.10 5.07
N GLU A 91 -3.56 -5.62 5.21
CA GLU A 91 -4.10 -6.63 4.28
C GLU A 91 -4.41 -6.08 2.90
N ARG A 92 -4.60 -4.75 2.80
CA ARG A 92 -5.03 -4.09 1.56
C ARG A 92 -3.86 -3.55 0.76
N TYR A 93 -2.84 -3.00 1.42
CA TYR A 93 -1.65 -2.52 0.71
C TYR A 93 -0.64 -3.64 0.43
N CYS A 94 -0.68 -4.76 1.17
CA CYS A 94 0.24 -5.87 0.94
C CYS A 94 -0.09 -6.57 -0.39
N PRO A 95 0.80 -6.54 -1.39
CA PRO A 95 0.52 -7.13 -2.70
C PRO A 95 0.54 -8.67 -2.68
N ALA A 96 1.01 -9.28 -1.59
CA ALA A 96 1.14 -10.72 -1.44
C ALA A 96 0.07 -11.35 -0.52
N GLY A 97 -0.89 -10.56 -0.02
CA GLY A 97 -1.98 -11.07 0.82
C GLY A 97 -1.53 -11.51 2.23
N GLY A 98 -0.48 -10.87 2.77
CA GLY A 98 -0.02 -11.14 4.13
C GLY A 98 -0.93 -10.49 5.18
N GLU A 99 -1.57 -11.32 5.99
CA GLU A 99 -2.19 -10.91 7.26
C GLU A 99 -1.10 -10.94 8.34
N PHE A 100 -0.90 -9.81 9.02
CA PHE A 100 0.04 -9.72 10.14
C PHE A 100 -0.72 -10.10 11.41
N PHE A 101 -0.50 -11.33 11.92
CA PHE A 101 -0.76 -11.68 13.31
C PHE A 101 0.38 -12.51 13.87
#